data_AF-C3YW29-F1
#
_entry.id   AF-C3YW29-F1
#
_cell.length_a   1.000
_cell.length_b   1.000
_cell.length_c   1.000
_cell.angle_alpha   90.00
_cell.angle_beta   90.00
_cell.angle_gamma   90.00
#
_symmetry.space_group_name_H-M   'P 1'
#
loop_
_entity.id
_entity.type
_entity.pdbx_description
1 polymer ?
#
loop_
_entity_poly.entity_id
_entity_poly.type
_entity_poly.pdbx_seq_one_letter_code
_entity_poly.pdbx_strand_id
1 'polypeptide(L)'
;MEAHRDNKNWKQWNLEAVAELLSRRFPRSFIWVIKPSHMHLKTFSCYNFLVCNTMGTPEYGDEPRYPNALLYLRLLLNNAARQVSSELQQQVEGQDSCPADQNSCQDERLLSLPITFVGFSKGCIVLNEILFELQEAKPIPELQEFLARVKTMYWLDGGHQGGSNTWVTNEATLRNFAELQVDVHVHVTPYQVNDAMRAWIGKEERLFVKRLKKVGVNVTETRHFENEPRSLENHFKV
;
A
#
# COMPACT_ATOMS: atom_id res chain seq x y z
N MET A 1 -15.27 9.38 -7.13
CA MET A 1 -16.23 9.51 -6.02
C MET A 1 -17.45 10.34 -6.40
N GLU A 2 -17.29 11.47 -7.09
CA GLU A 2 -18.37 12.44 -7.35
C GLU A 2 -19.56 11.91 -8.16
N ALA A 3 -19.32 11.00 -9.11
CA ALA A 3 -20.36 10.44 -9.99
C ALA A 3 -21.19 9.30 -9.36
N HIS A 4 -20.96 8.96 -8.09
CA HIS A 4 -21.71 7.92 -7.36
C HIS A 4 -22.59 8.56 -6.28
N ARG A 5 -23.83 8.08 -6.16
CA ARG A 5 -24.87 8.64 -5.28
C ARG A 5 -24.40 8.86 -3.85
N ASP A 6 -23.76 7.85 -3.24
CA ASP A 6 -23.33 7.92 -1.84
C ASP A 6 -21.86 8.36 -1.68
N ASN A 7 -20.94 7.86 -2.51
CA ASN A 7 -19.51 8.20 -2.43
C ASN A 7 -19.21 9.71 -2.60
N LYS A 8 -20.10 10.48 -3.25
CA LYS A 8 -19.93 11.94 -3.37
C LYS A 8 -19.88 12.67 -2.01
N ASN A 9 -20.47 12.08 -0.97
CA ASN A 9 -20.46 12.62 0.40
C ASN A 9 -19.07 12.50 1.07
N TRP A 10 -18.15 11.75 0.45
CA TRP A 10 -16.79 11.49 0.94
C TRP A 10 -15.73 12.07 0.01
N LYS A 11 -16.08 13.02 -0.87
CA LYS A 11 -15.16 13.59 -1.87
C LYS A 11 -13.92 14.25 -1.26
N GLN A 12 -14.00 14.71 -0.01
CA GLN A 12 -12.86 15.24 0.75
C GLN A 12 -11.77 14.19 1.04
N TRP A 13 -12.10 12.91 0.88
CA TRP A 13 -11.17 11.77 1.00
C TRP A 13 -10.85 11.15 -0.36
N ASN A 14 -11.03 11.90 -1.46
CA ASN A 14 -10.62 11.43 -2.79
C ASN A 14 -9.08 11.39 -2.92
N LEU A 15 -8.61 10.85 -4.04
CA LEU A 15 -7.18 10.62 -4.27
C LEU A 15 -6.38 11.93 -4.18
N GLU A 16 -6.88 13.00 -4.80
CA GLU A 16 -6.22 14.30 -4.89
C GLU A 16 -6.17 15.00 -3.53
N ALA A 17 -7.28 15.01 -2.78
CA ALA A 17 -7.34 15.61 -1.45
C ALA A 17 -6.45 14.87 -0.45
N VAL A 18 -6.38 13.53 -0.53
CA VAL A 18 -5.47 12.73 0.30
C VAL A 18 -4.02 12.99 -0.08
N ALA A 19 -3.69 13.10 -1.38
CA ALA A 19 -2.34 13.44 -1.83
C ALA A 19 -1.89 14.82 -1.30
N GLU A 20 -2.78 15.82 -1.34
CA GLU A 20 -2.52 17.17 -0.81
C GLU A 20 -2.33 17.15 0.71
N LEU A 21 -3.20 16.43 1.43
CA LEU A 21 -3.11 16.26 2.88
C LEU A 21 -1.78 15.64 3.30
N LEU A 22 -1.39 14.53 2.66
CA LEU A 22 -0.14 13.83 2.94
C LEU A 22 1.08 14.68 2.59
N SER A 23 1.04 15.41 1.48
CA SER A 23 2.13 16.31 1.07
C SER A 23 2.37 17.41 2.08
N ARG A 24 1.29 17.97 2.67
CA ARG A 24 1.39 18.97 3.75
C ARG A 24 1.92 18.37 5.05
N ARG A 25 1.50 17.15 5.39
CA ARG A 25 1.90 16.47 6.62
C ARG A 25 3.35 15.98 6.58
N PHE A 26 3.84 15.61 5.40
CA PHE A 26 5.17 15.06 5.18
C PHE A 26 5.94 15.88 4.12
N PRO A 27 6.30 17.15 4.43
CA PRO A 27 6.88 18.08 3.45
C PRO A 27 8.29 17.69 2.97
N ARG A 28 8.90 16.68 3.61
CA ARG A 28 10.23 16.15 3.26
C ARG A 28 10.17 14.80 2.53
N SER A 29 8.98 14.40 2.11
CA SER A 29 8.74 13.11 1.44
C SER A 29 8.11 13.34 0.08
N PHE A 30 8.43 12.45 -0.87
CA PHE A 30 7.67 12.34 -2.12
C PHE A 30 6.43 11.49 -1.87
N ILE A 31 5.26 12.05 -2.14
CA ILE A 31 3.97 11.38 -1.96
C ILE A 31 3.50 10.82 -3.30
N TRP A 32 3.44 9.49 -3.39
CA TRP A 32 2.93 8.77 -4.55
C TRP A 32 1.62 8.10 -4.17
N VAL A 33 0.51 8.53 -4.79
CA VAL A 33 -0.80 7.91 -4.56
C VAL A 33 -1.18 7.04 -5.75
N ILE A 34 -1.34 5.75 -5.51
CA ILE A 34 -1.58 4.75 -6.56
C ILE A 34 -3.08 4.57 -6.74
N LYS A 35 -3.56 4.93 -7.93
CA LYS A 35 -4.95 4.72 -8.34
C LYS A 35 -5.17 3.26 -8.76
N PRO A 36 -6.30 2.62 -8.40
CA PRO A 36 -6.67 1.34 -8.98
C PRO A 36 -6.83 1.46 -10.51
N SER A 37 -6.60 0.35 -11.23
CA SER A 37 -6.73 0.33 -12.69
C SER A 37 -8.16 0.66 -13.14
N HIS A 38 -9.16 0.24 -12.35
CA HIS A 38 -10.55 0.65 -12.52
C HIS A 38 -11.33 0.56 -11.20
N MET A 39 -12.53 1.15 -11.19
CA MET A 39 -13.47 1.13 -10.08
C MET A 39 -14.74 0.39 -10.48
N HIS A 40 -14.93 -0.85 -10.04
CA HIS A 40 -16.16 -1.60 -10.29
C HIS A 40 -17.35 -0.95 -9.56
N LEU A 41 -18.46 -0.76 -10.28
CA LEU A 41 -19.66 -0.03 -9.80
C LEU A 41 -19.36 1.37 -9.23
N LYS A 42 -18.26 2.01 -9.67
CA LYS A 42 -17.77 3.30 -9.16
C LYS A 42 -17.46 3.32 -7.64
N THR A 43 -17.27 2.14 -7.04
CA THR A 43 -17.11 1.96 -5.59
C THR A 43 -15.96 1.04 -5.24
N PHE A 44 -15.81 -0.09 -5.92
CA PHE A 44 -14.83 -1.10 -5.56
C PHE A 44 -13.55 -0.94 -6.37
N SER A 45 -12.45 -0.62 -5.69
CA SER A 45 -11.11 -0.56 -6.28
C SER A 45 -10.69 -1.93 -6.80
N CYS A 46 -10.24 -1.98 -8.05
CA CYS A 46 -9.70 -3.18 -8.68
C CYS A 46 -8.30 -2.88 -9.23
N TYR A 47 -7.32 -3.71 -8.87
CA TYR A 47 -5.93 -3.57 -9.30
C TYR A 47 -5.62 -4.64 -10.35
N ASN A 48 -5.06 -4.24 -11.49
CA ASN A 48 -4.78 -5.14 -12.62
C ASN A 48 -3.57 -6.05 -12.40
N PHE A 49 -2.76 -5.79 -11.39
CA PHE A 49 -1.60 -6.59 -11.00
C PHE A 49 -1.92 -7.58 -9.87
N LEU A 50 -3.19 -7.69 -9.47
CA LEU A 50 -3.67 -8.65 -8.47
C LEU A 50 -4.64 -9.64 -9.10
N VAL A 51 -4.59 -10.90 -8.64
CA VAL A 51 -5.63 -11.87 -8.96
C VAL A 51 -6.83 -11.61 -8.04
N CYS A 52 -7.91 -11.10 -8.63
CA CYS A 52 -9.11 -10.70 -7.91
C CYS A 52 -10.36 -11.10 -8.68
N ASN A 53 -11.46 -11.32 -7.96
CA ASN A 53 -12.78 -11.40 -8.57
C ASN A 53 -13.24 -10.04 -9.14
N THR A 54 -14.41 -10.02 -9.77
CA THR A 54 -15.00 -8.81 -10.39
C THR A 54 -15.19 -7.64 -9.45
N MET A 55 -15.29 -7.89 -8.14
CA MET A 55 -15.44 -6.87 -7.10
C MET A 55 -14.09 -6.41 -6.53
N GLY A 56 -12.97 -6.86 -7.10
CA GLY A 56 -11.63 -6.55 -6.59
C GLY A 56 -11.36 -7.19 -5.22
N THR A 57 -11.96 -8.35 -4.94
CA THR A 57 -11.63 -9.15 -3.76
C THR A 57 -10.51 -10.13 -4.14
N PRO A 58 -9.42 -10.20 -3.37
CA PRO A 58 -8.29 -11.06 -3.70
C PRO A 58 -8.70 -12.53 -3.67
N GLU A 59 -8.19 -13.30 -4.63
CA GLU A 59 -8.40 -14.74 -4.73
C GLU A 59 -7.09 -15.46 -4.42
N TYR A 60 -7.08 -16.15 -3.28
CA TYR A 60 -5.95 -16.93 -2.80
C TYR A 60 -6.13 -18.41 -3.17
N GLY A 61 -5.43 -18.86 -4.22
CA GLY A 61 -5.27 -20.28 -4.56
C GLY A 61 -3.99 -20.89 -3.99
N ASP A 62 -3.85 -22.21 -4.13
CA ASP A 62 -2.73 -23.00 -3.59
C ASP A 62 -1.45 -22.96 -4.45
N GLU A 63 -1.53 -22.40 -5.66
CA GLU A 63 -0.40 -22.33 -6.60
C GLU A 63 0.60 -21.22 -6.24
N PRO A 64 1.92 -21.43 -6.50
CA PRO A 64 2.93 -20.40 -6.32
C PRO A 64 2.60 -19.12 -7.10
N ARG A 65 2.79 -17.96 -6.45
CA ARG A 65 2.47 -16.66 -7.03
C ARG A 65 3.71 -16.03 -7.62
N TYR A 66 3.71 -15.84 -8.94
CA TYR A 66 4.67 -14.96 -9.56
C TYR A 66 4.53 -13.55 -8.96
N PRO A 67 5.63 -12.87 -8.56
CA PRO A 67 5.61 -11.65 -7.76
C PRO A 67 5.18 -10.41 -8.57
N ASN A 68 3.94 -10.43 -9.05
CA ASN A 68 3.36 -9.42 -9.92
C ASN A 68 3.15 -8.10 -9.17
N ALA A 69 2.57 -8.11 -7.98
CA ALA A 69 2.31 -6.89 -7.23
C ALA A 69 3.62 -6.15 -6.92
N LEU A 70 4.65 -6.86 -6.45
CA LEU A 70 5.97 -6.32 -6.20
C LEU A 70 6.63 -5.77 -7.47
N LEU A 71 6.62 -6.54 -8.56
CA LEU A 71 7.21 -6.13 -9.82
C LEU A 71 6.51 -4.88 -10.38
N TYR A 72 5.17 -4.85 -10.37
CA TYR A 72 4.41 -3.71 -10.86
C TYR A 72 4.63 -2.46 -10.02
N LEU A 73 4.68 -2.57 -8.69
CA LEU A 73 4.97 -1.42 -7.83
C LEU A 73 6.38 -0.86 -8.06
N ARG A 74 7.37 -1.74 -8.21
CA ARG A 74 8.74 -1.34 -8.56
C ARG A 74 8.76 -0.60 -9.90
N LEU A 75 8.16 -1.17 -10.94
CA LEU A 75 8.13 -0.56 -12.28
C LEU A 75 7.39 0.78 -12.29
N LEU A 76 6.25 0.86 -11.60
CA LEU A 76 5.46 2.08 -11.50
C LEU A 76 6.25 3.19 -10.80
N LEU A 77 6.87 2.89 -9.65
CA LEU A 77 7.67 3.86 -8.92
C LEU A 77 8.88 4.31 -9.75
N ASN A 78 9.59 3.38 -10.40
CA ASN A 78 10.76 3.71 -11.19
C ASN A 78 10.41 4.61 -12.38
N ASN A 79 9.32 4.30 -13.09
CA ASN A 79 8.86 5.11 -14.21
C ASN A 79 8.41 6.50 -13.74
N ALA A 80 7.66 6.58 -12.65
CA ALA A 80 7.17 7.84 -12.12
C ALA A 80 8.31 8.74 -11.61
N ALA A 81 9.29 8.16 -10.90
CA ALA A 81 10.47 8.88 -10.44
C ALA A 81 11.32 9.39 -11.61
N ARG A 82 11.53 8.60 -12.67
CA ARG A 82 12.25 9.04 -13.88
C ARG A 82 11.53 10.20 -14.56
N GLN A 83 10.21 10.13 -14.67
CA GLN A 83 9.42 11.21 -15.25
C GLN A 83 9.59 12.52 -14.46
N VAL A 84 9.45 12.47 -13.13
CA VAL A 84 9.63 13.65 -12.28
C VAL A 84 11.07 14.19 -12.33
N SER A 85 12.09 13.32 -12.31
CA SER A 85 13.48 13.74 -12.47
C SER A 85 13.70 14.48 -13.78
N SER A 86 13.11 14.01 -14.89
CA SER A 86 13.22 14.66 -16.20
C SER A 86 12.54 16.03 -16.25
N GLU A 87 11.37 16.17 -15.62
CA GLU A 87 10.63 17.43 -15.54
C GLU A 87 11.37 18.46 -14.68
N LEU A 88 11.98 18.02 -13.57
CA LEU A 88 12.81 18.88 -12.71
C LEU A 88 14.10 19.34 -13.42
N GLN A 89 14.75 18.47 -14.19
CA GLN A 89 15.94 18.84 -14.97
C GLN A 89 15.63 19.91 -16.02
N GLN A 90 14.50 19.77 -16.74
CA GLN A 90 14.06 20.77 -17.73
C GLN A 90 13.76 22.14 -17.11
N GLN A 91 13.32 22.20 -15.85
CA GLN A 91 13.09 23.48 -15.15
C GLN A 91 14.40 24.17 -14.73
N VAL A 92 15.47 23.41 -14.51
CA VAL A 92 16.78 23.94 -14.10
C VAL A 92 17.60 24.39 -15.32
N GLU A 93 17.53 23.67 -16.45
CA GLU A 93 18.28 24.01 -17.67
C GLU A 93 17.72 25.22 -18.46
N GLY A 94 16.61 25.81 -18.00
CA GLY A 94 16.07 27.08 -18.51
C GLY A 94 16.89 28.32 -18.12
N GLN A 95 17.94 28.18 -17.29
CA GLN A 95 18.90 29.22 -16.94
C GLN A 95 20.33 28.70 -17.13
N ASP A 96 20.97 29.19 -18.19
CA ASP A 96 22.38 29.02 -18.58
C ASP A 96 22.84 27.62 -19.07
N SER A 97 23.15 27.59 -20.37
CA SER A 97 23.66 26.46 -21.14
C SER A 97 25.00 25.90 -20.63
N CYS A 98 25.09 24.57 -20.50
CA CYS A 98 26.34 23.81 -20.47
C CYS A 98 26.27 22.63 -21.46
N PRO A 99 27.42 22.16 -21.99
CA PRO A 99 27.45 21.33 -23.19
C PRO A 99 27.06 19.89 -22.94
N ALA A 100 26.41 19.31 -23.95
CA ALA A 100 25.91 17.95 -24.02
C ALA A 100 26.98 16.89 -23.72
N ASP A 101 26.82 16.20 -22.59
CA ASP A 101 27.24 14.81 -22.41
C ASP A 101 26.00 14.00 -22.01
N GLN A 102 25.15 13.73 -23.02
CA GLN A 102 23.72 13.43 -22.89
C GLN A 102 23.37 11.99 -22.44
N ASN A 103 24.21 11.27 -21.71
CA ASN A 103 23.89 9.87 -21.38
C ASN A 103 24.23 9.32 -19.99
N SER A 104 24.67 10.13 -19.01
CA SER A 104 25.08 9.57 -17.70
C SER A 104 24.51 10.24 -16.45
N CYS A 105 23.66 11.26 -16.56
CA CYS A 105 23.12 11.97 -15.40
C CYS A 105 21.61 11.75 -15.26
N GLN A 106 21.14 10.51 -15.36
CA GLN A 106 19.82 10.20 -14.78
C GLN A 106 19.97 10.40 -13.28
N ASP A 107 19.30 11.42 -12.75
CA ASP A 107 19.27 11.67 -11.32
C ASP A 107 18.46 10.55 -10.64
N GLU A 108 19.13 9.43 -10.39
CA GLU A 108 18.58 8.25 -9.72
C GLU A 108 18.49 8.45 -8.19
N ARG A 109 18.72 9.68 -7.68
CA ARG A 109 18.59 9.96 -6.24
C ARG A 109 17.19 9.59 -5.71
N LEU A 110 16.13 9.79 -6.49
CA LEU A 110 14.77 9.36 -6.10
C LEU A 110 14.65 7.83 -5.98
N LEU A 111 15.43 7.09 -6.78
CA LEU A 111 15.46 5.63 -6.80
C LEU A 111 16.34 5.02 -5.70
N SER A 112 17.05 5.83 -4.92
CA SER A 112 17.80 5.36 -3.73
C SER A 112 17.12 5.73 -2.41
N LEU A 113 16.07 6.56 -2.44
CA LEU A 113 15.36 6.98 -1.21
C LEU A 113 14.66 5.81 -0.50
N PRO A 114 14.60 5.82 0.85
CA PRO A 114 13.78 4.89 1.61
C PRO A 114 12.31 4.91 1.20
N ILE A 115 11.66 3.76 1.25
CA ILE A 115 10.26 3.58 0.87
C ILE A 115 9.43 3.29 2.13
N THR A 116 8.28 3.96 2.23
CA THR A 116 7.20 3.61 3.15
C THR A 116 5.98 3.18 2.35
N PHE A 117 5.47 1.99 2.62
CA PHE A 117 4.19 1.55 2.03
C PHE A 117 3.04 1.85 2.97
N VAL A 118 1.95 2.36 2.40
CA VAL A 118 0.71 2.66 3.14
C VAL A 118 -0.46 2.05 2.38
N GLY A 119 -1.11 1.07 3.00
CA GLY A 119 -2.35 0.48 2.51
C GLY A 119 -3.51 1.03 3.32
N PHE A 120 -4.43 1.74 2.67
CA PHE A 120 -5.68 2.17 3.30
C PHE A 120 -6.87 1.45 2.69
N SER A 121 -7.81 0.96 3.52
CA SER A 121 -9.02 0.29 3.06
C SER A 121 -8.69 -0.87 2.10
N LYS A 122 -9.17 -0.85 0.85
CA LYS A 122 -8.79 -1.83 -0.18
C LYS A 122 -7.32 -1.81 -0.56
N GLY A 123 -6.57 -0.74 -0.32
CA GLY A 123 -5.11 -0.71 -0.53
C GLY A 123 -4.36 -1.74 0.33
N CYS A 124 -4.93 -2.17 1.47
CA CYS A 124 -4.35 -3.24 2.29
C CYS A 124 -4.27 -4.58 1.55
N ILE A 125 -5.11 -4.84 0.55
CA ILE A 125 -5.03 -6.11 -0.21
C ILE A 125 -3.76 -6.17 -1.07
N VAL A 126 -3.26 -5.01 -1.53
CA VAL A 126 -1.99 -4.91 -2.27
C VAL A 126 -0.85 -5.25 -1.33
N LEU A 127 -0.88 -4.74 -0.10
CA LEU A 127 0.11 -5.11 0.91
C LEU A 127 0.03 -6.61 1.19
N ASN A 128 -1.15 -7.15 1.47
CA ASN A 128 -1.33 -8.58 1.70
C ASN A 128 -0.75 -9.43 0.55
N GLU A 129 -0.95 -9.03 -0.70
CA GLU A 129 -0.35 -9.73 -1.85
C GLU A 129 1.18 -9.70 -1.83
N ILE A 130 1.79 -8.54 -1.56
CA ILE A 130 3.25 -8.42 -1.43
C ILE A 130 3.78 -9.46 -0.44
N LEU A 131 3.09 -9.67 0.69
CA LEU A 131 3.50 -10.64 1.69
C LEU A 131 3.51 -12.07 1.14
N PHE A 132 2.48 -12.46 0.38
CA PHE A 132 2.41 -13.77 -0.26
C PHE A 132 3.50 -13.95 -1.34
N GLU A 133 3.89 -12.88 -2.01
CA GLU A 133 4.90 -12.89 -3.07
C GLU A 133 6.35 -12.94 -2.57
N LEU A 134 6.61 -12.66 -1.28
CA LEU A 134 7.98 -12.51 -0.76
C LEU A 134 8.87 -13.74 -0.99
N GLN A 135 8.32 -14.94 -0.88
CA GLN A 135 9.08 -16.17 -1.10
C GLN A 135 9.59 -16.27 -2.54
N GLU A 136 8.71 -16.01 -3.51
CA GLU A 136 9.04 -16.10 -4.94
C GLU A 136 9.82 -14.88 -5.45
N ALA A 137 9.83 -13.79 -4.68
CA ALA A 137 10.67 -12.63 -4.94
C ALA A 137 12.14 -12.84 -4.53
N LYS A 138 12.46 -13.79 -3.64
CA LYS A 138 13.84 -14.07 -3.17
C LYS A 138 14.85 -14.29 -4.30
N PRO A 139 14.58 -15.13 -5.33
CA PRO A 139 15.54 -15.37 -6.40
C PRO A 139 15.65 -14.23 -7.43
N ILE A 140 14.90 -13.13 -7.30
CA ILE A 140 14.85 -12.04 -8.28
C ILE A 140 15.63 -10.82 -7.74
N PRO A 141 16.88 -10.58 -8.18
CA PRO A 141 17.75 -9.56 -7.59
C PRO A 141 17.14 -8.17 -7.57
N GLU A 142 16.46 -7.78 -8.63
CA GLU A 142 15.88 -6.44 -8.76
C GLU A 142 14.71 -6.19 -7.80
N LEU A 143 14.01 -7.26 -7.38
CA LEU A 143 12.99 -7.16 -6.34
C LEU A 143 13.61 -7.12 -4.95
N GLN A 144 14.73 -7.82 -4.73
CA GLN A 144 15.48 -7.74 -3.48
C GLN A 144 16.05 -6.34 -3.26
N GLU A 145 16.63 -5.73 -4.29
CA GLU A 145 17.08 -4.33 -4.25
C GLU A 145 15.95 -3.35 -3.92
N PHE A 146 14.77 -3.56 -4.52
CA PHE A 146 13.58 -2.75 -4.25
C PHE A 146 13.08 -2.92 -2.81
N LEU A 147 12.98 -4.17 -2.34
CA LEU A 147 12.56 -4.50 -0.98
C LEU A 147 13.54 -3.98 0.08
N ALA A 148 14.84 -3.98 -0.20
CA ALA A 148 15.86 -3.45 0.72
C ALA A 148 15.66 -1.95 1.03
N ARG A 149 14.97 -1.21 0.16
CA ARG A 149 14.61 0.20 0.37
C ARG A 149 13.37 0.37 1.26
N VAL A 150 12.52 -0.64 1.39
CA VAL A 150 11.32 -0.57 2.23
C VAL A 150 11.75 -0.54 3.69
N LYS A 151 11.32 0.47 4.44
CA LYS A 151 11.64 0.62 5.88
C LYS A 151 10.41 0.52 6.77
N THR A 152 9.25 0.90 6.25
CA THR A 152 8.03 0.97 7.05
C THR A 152 6.82 0.57 6.23
N MET A 153 5.88 -0.14 6.85
CA MET A 153 4.62 -0.54 6.25
C MET A 153 3.44 -0.24 7.18
N TYR A 154 2.41 0.41 6.64
CA TYR A 154 1.19 0.78 7.36
C TYR A 154 -0.03 0.05 6.78
N TRP A 155 -0.75 -0.66 7.64
CA TRP A 155 -2.12 -1.11 7.37
C TRP A 155 -3.08 -0.19 8.07
N LEU A 156 -3.86 0.55 7.29
CA LEU A 156 -4.82 1.55 7.75
C LEU A 156 -6.24 1.06 7.44
N ASP A 157 -6.92 0.58 8.47
CA ASP A 157 -8.34 0.20 8.47
C ASP A 157 -8.77 -0.65 7.26
N GLY A 158 -7.96 -1.69 6.97
CA GLY A 158 -8.06 -2.51 5.75
C GLY A 158 -9.35 -3.29 5.58
N GLY A 159 -9.80 -3.49 4.34
CA GLY A 159 -11.00 -4.30 4.11
C GLY A 159 -11.31 -4.58 2.65
N HIS A 160 -12.03 -5.67 2.44
CA HIS A 160 -12.61 -6.04 1.14
C HIS A 160 -13.91 -6.83 1.37
N GLN A 161 -14.57 -7.24 0.29
CA GLN A 161 -15.91 -7.85 0.31
C GLN A 161 -15.86 -9.38 0.50
N GLY A 162 -14.67 -9.95 0.70
CA GLY A 162 -14.48 -11.39 0.88
C GLY A 162 -14.70 -11.83 2.33
N GLY A 163 -14.89 -13.12 2.53
CA GLY A 163 -15.17 -13.72 3.86
C GLY A 163 -13.94 -14.13 4.66
N SER A 164 -12.73 -13.91 4.14
CA SER A 164 -11.47 -14.30 4.77
C SER A 164 -10.29 -13.54 4.16
N ASN A 165 -9.11 -13.68 4.76
CA ASN A 165 -7.84 -13.10 4.28
C ASN A 165 -7.85 -11.57 4.17
N THR A 166 -8.64 -10.92 5.04
CA THR A 166 -8.55 -9.48 5.23
C THR A 166 -7.22 -9.11 5.90
N TRP A 167 -6.73 -9.99 6.77
CA TRP A 167 -5.36 -9.95 7.27
C TRP A 167 -4.62 -11.26 6.97
N VAL A 168 -3.34 -11.17 6.59
CA VAL A 168 -2.52 -12.34 6.33
C VAL A 168 -2.23 -13.05 7.63
N THR A 169 -2.69 -14.29 7.80
CA THR A 169 -2.40 -15.03 9.03
C THR A 169 -1.36 -16.14 8.83
N ASN A 170 -1.13 -16.64 7.61
CA ASN A 170 -0.23 -17.77 7.34
C ASN A 170 1.16 -17.61 8.01
N GLU A 171 1.57 -18.57 8.85
CA GLU A 171 2.84 -18.44 9.61
C GLU A 171 4.08 -18.45 8.72
N ALA A 172 4.11 -19.23 7.64
CA ALA A 172 5.25 -19.29 6.73
C ALA A 172 5.42 -17.94 6.00
N THR A 173 4.32 -17.36 5.52
CA THR A 173 4.29 -16.02 4.92
C THR A 173 4.82 -14.96 5.89
N LEU A 174 4.37 -14.98 7.15
CA LEU A 174 4.82 -14.00 8.14
C LEU A 174 6.27 -14.21 8.58
N ARG A 175 6.82 -15.43 8.50
CA ARG A 175 8.26 -15.67 8.71
C ARG A 175 9.09 -15.06 7.59
N ASN A 176 8.69 -15.24 6.34
CA ASN A 176 9.34 -14.57 5.21
C ASN A 176 9.27 -13.05 5.34
N PHE A 177 8.15 -12.53 5.85
CA PHE A 177 8.00 -11.11 6.11
C PHE A 177 8.99 -10.57 7.15
N ALA A 178 9.25 -11.34 8.21
CA ALA A 178 10.18 -10.94 9.26
C ALA A 178 11.61 -10.71 8.75
N GLU A 179 12.00 -11.37 7.66
CA GLU A 179 13.31 -11.21 7.02
C GLU A 179 13.52 -9.80 6.44
N LEU A 180 12.45 -9.07 6.12
CA LEU A 180 12.55 -7.69 5.60
C LEU A 180 12.99 -6.67 6.67
N GLN A 181 12.85 -7.01 7.96
CA GLN A 181 13.22 -6.13 9.08
C GLN A 181 12.61 -4.72 8.98
N VAL A 182 11.34 -4.64 8.57
CA VAL A 182 10.60 -3.37 8.46
C VAL A 182 9.81 -3.06 9.72
N ASP A 183 9.61 -1.77 9.99
CA ASP A 183 8.68 -1.29 11.00
C ASP A 183 7.23 -1.42 10.50
N VAL A 184 6.37 -2.04 11.30
CA VAL A 184 4.98 -2.32 10.94
C VAL A 184 4.03 -1.54 11.84
N HIS A 185 3.09 -0.86 11.20
CA HIS A 185 2.04 -0.10 11.89
C HIS A 185 0.67 -0.60 11.47
N VAL A 186 -0.10 -1.07 12.45
CA VAL A 186 -1.47 -1.55 12.29
C VAL A 186 -2.39 -0.54 12.94
N HIS A 187 -3.23 0.12 12.14
CA HIS A 187 -4.23 1.08 12.59
C HIS A 187 -5.61 0.57 12.25
N VAL A 188 -6.48 0.45 13.25
CA VAL A 188 -7.82 -0.12 13.08
C VAL A 188 -8.85 0.71 13.82
N THR A 189 -10.09 0.69 13.33
CA THR A 189 -11.26 1.32 13.94
C THR A 189 -12.33 0.28 14.26
N PRO A 190 -13.32 0.61 15.11
CA PRO A 190 -14.51 -0.21 15.26
C PRO A 190 -15.23 -0.53 13.94
N TYR A 191 -15.12 0.30 12.91
CA TYR A 191 -15.71 0.04 11.60
C TYR A 191 -15.12 -1.20 10.91
N GLN A 192 -13.83 -1.44 11.09
CA GLN A 192 -13.17 -2.62 10.55
C GLN A 192 -13.33 -3.84 11.47
N VAL A 193 -12.93 -3.71 12.74
CA VAL A 193 -12.70 -4.88 13.61
C VAL A 193 -13.82 -5.17 14.60
N ASN A 194 -14.81 -4.28 14.75
CA ASN A 194 -15.96 -4.43 15.65
C ASN A 194 -17.29 -4.48 14.87
N ASP A 195 -17.30 -5.20 13.75
CA ASP A 195 -18.51 -5.49 12.98
C ASP A 195 -18.96 -6.94 13.19
N ALA A 196 -20.11 -7.13 13.84
CA ALA A 196 -20.66 -8.46 14.12
C ALA A 196 -20.95 -9.27 12.85
N MET A 197 -21.31 -8.59 11.74
CA MET A 197 -21.54 -9.24 10.44
C MET A 197 -20.23 -9.65 9.76
N ARG A 198 -19.11 -9.07 10.17
CA ARG A 198 -17.77 -9.32 9.62
C ARG A 198 -16.76 -9.69 10.70
N ALA A 199 -17.20 -10.48 11.69
CA ALA A 199 -16.43 -10.76 12.90
C ALA A 199 -15.08 -11.47 12.64
N TRP A 200 -14.88 -12.08 11.46
CA TRP A 200 -13.59 -12.67 11.08
C TRP A 200 -12.49 -11.61 10.97
N ILE A 201 -12.80 -10.38 10.54
CA ILE A 201 -11.78 -9.34 10.30
C ILE A 201 -11.02 -9.04 11.60
N GLY A 202 -11.75 -8.80 12.71
CA GLY A 202 -11.12 -8.59 14.01
C GLY A 202 -10.42 -9.83 14.58
N LYS A 203 -10.84 -11.05 14.20
CA LYS A 203 -10.13 -12.28 14.58
C LYS A 203 -8.81 -12.43 13.83
N GLU A 204 -8.82 -12.20 12.53
CA GLU A 204 -7.63 -12.26 11.68
C GLU A 204 -6.62 -11.18 12.04
N GLU A 205 -7.08 -9.95 12.31
CA GLU A 205 -6.25 -8.83 12.75
C GLU A 205 -5.45 -9.17 14.02
N ARG A 206 -6.14 -9.61 15.08
CA ARG A 206 -5.48 -10.04 16.32
C ARG A 206 -4.48 -11.16 16.08
N LEU A 207 -4.81 -12.09 15.18
CA LEU A 207 -3.92 -13.20 14.85
C LEU A 207 -2.70 -12.73 14.07
N PHE A 208 -2.85 -11.80 13.13
CA PHE A 208 -1.77 -11.16 12.40
C PHE A 208 -0.80 -10.45 13.34
N VAL A 209 -1.29 -9.53 14.19
CA VAL A 209 -0.44 -8.80 15.15
C VAL A 209 0.27 -9.77 16.11
N LYS A 210 -0.45 -10.77 16.64
CA LYS A 210 0.13 -11.79 17.52
C LYS A 210 1.24 -12.57 16.82
N ARG A 211 1.03 -12.98 15.58
CA ARG A 211 2.01 -13.77 14.81
C ARG A 211 3.22 -12.93 14.42
N LEU A 212 3.04 -11.67 14.03
CA LEU A 212 4.14 -10.72 13.78
C LEU A 212 5.05 -10.59 15.00
N LYS A 213 4.47 -10.35 16.18
CA LYS A 213 5.22 -10.29 17.44
C LYS A 213 5.98 -11.60 17.71
N LYS A 214 5.35 -12.75 17.47
CA LYS A 214 5.95 -14.08 17.66
C LYS A 214 7.16 -14.33 16.74
N VAL A 215 7.13 -13.82 15.51
CA VAL A 215 8.24 -13.97 14.55
C VAL A 215 9.27 -12.83 14.61
N GLY A 216 9.14 -11.90 15.57
CA GLY A 216 10.12 -10.85 15.83
C GLY A 216 9.99 -9.60 14.97
N VAL A 217 8.86 -9.38 14.30
CA VAL A 217 8.60 -8.12 13.58
C VAL A 217 8.31 -7.00 14.56
N ASN A 218 8.91 -5.83 14.35
CA ASN A 218 8.61 -4.62 15.11
C ASN A 218 7.23 -4.08 14.71
N VAL A 219 6.19 -4.48 15.43
CA VAL A 219 4.79 -4.10 15.13
C VAL A 219 4.19 -3.24 16.23
N THR A 220 3.64 -2.08 15.83
CA THR A 220 2.81 -1.22 16.66
C THR A 220 1.35 -1.34 16.23
N GLU A 221 0.45 -1.56 17.19
CA GLU A 221 -1.00 -1.63 16.99
C GLU A 221 -1.65 -0.40 17.63
N THR A 222 -2.47 0.30 16.87
CA THR A 222 -3.26 1.46 17.33
C THR A 222 -4.73 1.23 17.01
N ARG A 223 -5.56 1.25 18.06
CA ARG A 223 -7.02 1.20 17.94
C ARG A 223 -7.56 2.61 18.09
N HIS A 224 -8.14 3.13 17.01
CA HIS A 224 -8.68 4.49 16.96
C HIS A 224 -10.16 4.49 17.30
N PHE A 225 -10.65 5.55 17.93
CA PHE A 225 -12.08 5.78 18.19
C PHE A 225 -12.78 4.65 18.96
N GLU A 226 -12.07 3.96 19.86
CA GLU A 226 -12.60 2.76 20.56
C GLU A 226 -13.89 3.03 21.35
N ASN A 227 -14.06 4.26 21.83
CA ASN A 227 -15.22 4.69 22.60
C ASN A 227 -16.38 5.20 21.73
N GLU A 228 -16.23 5.19 20.40
CA GLU A 228 -17.24 5.68 19.46
C GLU A 228 -17.91 4.51 18.70
N PRO A 229 -19.17 4.68 18.27
CA PRO A 229 -19.80 3.70 17.38
C PRO A 229 -19.03 3.53 16.06
N ARG A 230 -19.12 2.33 15.48
CA ARG A 230 -18.58 2.09 14.13
C ARG A 230 -19.18 3.05 13.12
N SER A 231 -18.34 3.74 12.35
CA SER A 231 -18.79 4.69 11.33
C SER A 231 -17.83 4.72 10.15
N LEU A 232 -18.37 4.99 8.96
CA LEU A 232 -17.55 5.21 7.77
C LEU A 232 -16.76 6.53 7.88
N GLU A 233 -17.21 7.47 8.70
CA GLU A 233 -16.47 8.69 8.98
C GLU A 233 -15.16 8.39 9.72
N ASN A 234 -15.21 7.55 10.76
CA ASN A 234 -14.02 7.17 11.51
C ASN A 234 -13.07 6.30 10.68
N HIS A 235 -13.60 5.47 9.77
CA HIS A 235 -12.79 4.76 8.77
C HIS A 235 -11.90 5.71 7.97
N PHE A 236 -12.44 6.84 7.48
CA PHE A 236 -11.66 7.79 6.69
C PHE A 236 -10.74 8.71 7.51
N LYS A 237 -10.97 8.88 8.81
CA LYS A 237 -10.16 9.75 9.68
C LYS A 237 -8.86 9.12 10.21
N VAL A 238 -8.65 7.83 9.96
CA VAL A 238 -7.47 7.06 10.40
C VAL A 238 -6.14 7.65 9.96
#